data_AF-A0A536BMD8-F1
#
_entry.id   AF-A0A536BMD8-F1
#
_cell.length_a   1.000
_cell.length_b   1.000
_cell.length_c   1.000
_cell.angle_alpha   90.00
_cell.angle_beta   90.00
_cell.angle_gamma   90.00
#
_symmetry.space_group_name_H-M   'P 1'
#
loop_
_entity.id
_entity.type
_entity.pdbx_description
1 polymer ?
#
loop_
_entity_poly.entity_id
_entity_poly.type
_entity_poly.pdbx_seq_one_letter_code
_entity_poly.pdbx_strand_id
1 'polypeptide(L)'
;MAKSAGAPRGGSGWEKSPPELVRWFEAITSGIDGIERRQMFGYPAAFANGYMFTGLHQTNWVIRLPGDAFAELQSLGGRPFEPMAGRPMSGFLAFPPELVDGGAPALGPWLERALDYVRSLPPKESGRKSR
;
A
#
# COMPACT_ATOMS: atom_id res chain seq x y z
N MET A 1 21.09 17.50 -17.15
CA MET A 1 20.32 18.37 -16.23
C MET A 1 18.84 18.21 -16.56
N ALA A 2 18.16 17.22 -15.98
CA ALA A 2 16.72 17.05 -16.17
C ALA A 2 16.00 18.02 -15.22
N LYS A 3 15.38 19.06 -15.78
CA LYS A 3 14.41 19.89 -15.07
C LYS A 3 13.08 19.16 -15.11
N SER A 4 12.48 18.86 -13.96
CA SER A 4 11.05 18.57 -13.90
C SER A 4 10.44 19.17 -12.64
N ALA A 5 9.77 20.29 -12.90
CA ALA A 5 8.60 20.87 -12.26
C ALA A 5 8.41 20.65 -10.75
N GLY A 6 8.67 21.71 -9.99
CA GLY A 6 7.98 21.92 -8.72
C GLY A 6 6.49 22.11 -8.98
N ALA A 7 5.66 21.27 -8.36
CA ALA A 7 4.23 21.49 -8.26
C ALA A 7 3.95 22.66 -7.27
N PRO A 8 2.90 23.46 -7.49
CA PRO A 8 2.59 24.59 -6.62
C PRO A 8 2.16 24.11 -5.23
N ARG A 9 2.71 24.76 -4.19
CA ARG A 9 2.27 24.59 -2.79
C ARG A 9 0.84 25.11 -2.64
N GLY A 10 -0.14 24.21 -2.66
CA GLY A 10 -1.50 24.46 -2.21
C GLY A 10 -1.73 23.82 -0.84
N GLY A 11 -1.91 24.62 0.20
CA GLY A 11 -2.18 24.13 1.55
C GLY A 11 -3.63 23.64 1.70
N SER A 12 -3.80 22.33 1.95
CA SER A 12 -4.83 21.72 2.81
C SER A 12 -4.73 20.19 2.78
N GLY A 13 -3.66 19.65 3.37
CA GLY A 13 -3.60 18.30 3.98
C GLY A 13 -3.90 17.04 3.17
N TRP A 14 -4.26 17.11 1.87
CA TRP A 14 -4.72 15.95 1.10
C TRP A 14 -4.08 15.91 -0.30
N GLU A 15 -2.90 15.31 -0.38
CA GLU A 15 -2.13 15.19 -1.62
C GLU A 15 -2.48 13.90 -2.38
N LYS A 16 -2.89 13.98 -3.64
CA LYS A 16 -3.14 12.78 -4.46
C LYS A 16 -1.83 12.02 -4.71
N SER A 17 -1.91 10.69 -4.84
CA SER A 17 -0.76 9.92 -5.26
C SER A 17 -0.28 10.32 -6.65
N PRO A 18 1.04 10.29 -6.91
CA PRO A 18 1.57 10.55 -8.24
C PRO A 18 0.95 9.63 -9.29
N PRO A 19 0.60 10.11 -10.50
CA PRO A 19 -0.06 9.31 -11.51
C PRO A 19 0.71 8.04 -11.89
N GLU A 20 2.05 8.09 -11.92
CA GLU A 20 2.91 6.91 -12.13
C GLU A 20 2.72 5.86 -11.04
N LEU A 21 2.65 6.28 -9.78
CA LEU A 21 2.47 5.37 -8.65
C LEU A 21 1.10 4.68 -8.72
N VAL A 22 0.07 5.42 -9.11
CA VAL A 22 -1.28 4.86 -9.36
C VAL A 22 -1.25 3.85 -10.50
N ARG A 23 -0.61 4.18 -11.64
CA ARG A 23 -0.49 3.25 -12.77
C ARG A 23 0.26 1.97 -12.40
N TRP A 24 1.33 2.07 -11.62
CA TRP A 24 2.07 0.91 -11.14
C TRP A 24 1.23 0.06 -10.18
N PHE A 25 0.52 0.70 -9.25
CA PHE A 25 -0.41 0.02 -8.36
C PHE A 25 -1.47 -0.75 -9.14
N GLU A 26 -2.10 -0.11 -10.12
CA GLU A 26 -3.10 -0.74 -10.97
C GLU A 26 -2.50 -1.89 -11.79
N ALA A 27 -1.36 -1.69 -12.43
CA ALA A 27 -0.71 -2.71 -13.25
C ALA A 27 -0.34 -3.95 -12.43
N ILE A 28 0.32 -3.76 -11.27
CA ILE A 28 0.75 -4.87 -10.42
C ILE A 28 -0.46 -5.59 -9.83
N THR A 29 -1.42 -4.84 -9.27
CA THR A 29 -2.58 -5.48 -8.64
C THR A 29 -3.48 -6.16 -9.65
N SER A 30 -3.58 -5.69 -10.90
CA SER A 30 -4.40 -6.30 -11.97
C SER A 30 -4.01 -7.74 -12.30
N GLY A 31 -2.76 -8.14 -12.05
CA GLY A 31 -2.30 -9.52 -12.22
C GLY A 31 -2.61 -10.44 -11.04
N ILE A 32 -3.25 -9.95 -9.98
CA ILE A 32 -3.54 -10.74 -8.78
C ILE A 32 -5.01 -11.16 -8.77
N ASP A 33 -5.25 -12.47 -8.78
CA ASP A 33 -6.59 -13.04 -8.72
C ASP A 33 -7.19 -12.98 -7.31
N GLY A 34 -8.53 -12.90 -7.23
CA GLY A 34 -9.26 -13.01 -5.97
C GLY A 34 -9.02 -11.85 -4.99
N ILE A 35 -8.62 -10.68 -5.50
CA ILE A 35 -8.55 -9.45 -4.71
C ILE A 35 -9.69 -8.50 -5.06
N GLU A 36 -10.05 -7.66 -4.11
CA GLU A 36 -10.95 -6.54 -4.31
C GLU A 36 -10.15 -5.23 -4.27
N ARG A 37 -10.41 -4.34 -5.23
CA ARG A 37 -9.88 -2.98 -5.22
C ARG A 37 -10.93 -2.02 -4.69
N ARG A 38 -10.56 -1.20 -3.71
CA ARG A 38 -11.42 -0.20 -3.06
C ARG A 38 -10.62 1.10 -2.89
N GLN A 39 -11.31 2.16 -2.48
CA GLN A 39 -10.64 3.35 -1.99
C GLN A 39 -10.54 3.31 -0.46
N MET A 40 -9.36 3.67 0.06
CA MET A 40 -9.13 3.88 1.49
C MET A 40 -8.45 5.24 1.64
N PHE A 41 -9.04 6.12 2.46
CA PHE A 41 -8.61 7.52 2.58
C PHE A 41 -8.54 8.23 1.21
N GLY A 42 -9.43 7.90 0.27
CA GLY A 42 -9.43 8.48 -1.08
C GLY A 42 -8.33 7.98 -2.02
N TYR A 43 -7.53 6.98 -1.62
CA TYR A 43 -6.47 6.37 -2.42
C TYR A 43 -6.79 4.91 -2.79
N PRO A 44 -6.23 4.39 -3.90
CA PRO A 44 -6.35 2.97 -4.26
C PRO A 44 -5.81 2.06 -3.16
N ALA A 45 -6.57 1.00 -2.85
CA ALA A 45 -6.18 -0.03 -1.92
C ALA A 45 -6.70 -1.40 -2.40
N ALA A 46 -5.95 -2.45 -2.09
CA ALA A 46 -6.26 -3.82 -2.46
C ALA A 46 -6.50 -4.67 -1.22
N PHE A 47 -7.52 -5.51 -1.32
CA PHE A 47 -8.04 -6.34 -0.25
C PHE A 47 -8.11 -7.79 -0.69
N ALA A 48 -7.84 -8.72 0.23
CA ALA A 48 -8.13 -10.13 0.07
C ALA A 48 -8.68 -10.66 1.38
N ASN A 49 -9.64 -11.59 1.32
CA ASN A 49 -10.24 -12.18 2.52
C ASN A 49 -10.79 -11.14 3.53
N GLY A 50 -11.29 -10.00 3.00
CA GLY A 50 -11.79 -8.88 3.82
C GLY A 50 -10.73 -8.01 4.50
N TYR A 51 -9.43 -8.30 4.31
CA TYR A 51 -8.33 -7.50 4.85
C TYR A 51 -7.62 -6.70 3.76
N MET A 52 -7.31 -5.44 4.07
CA MET A 52 -6.37 -4.67 3.25
C MET A 52 -4.98 -5.28 3.38
N PHE A 53 -4.33 -5.52 2.25
CA PHE A 53 -2.94 -6.00 2.24
C PHE A 53 -1.98 -4.98 1.61
N THR A 54 -2.46 -4.09 0.74
CA THR A 54 -1.65 -3.01 0.19
C THR A 54 -2.51 -1.82 -0.24
N GLY A 55 -1.90 -0.64 -0.37
CA GLY A 55 -2.56 0.55 -0.90
C GLY A 55 -1.60 1.70 -1.10
N LEU A 56 -2.12 2.80 -1.61
CA LEU A 56 -1.41 4.07 -1.70
C LEU A 56 -1.91 5.04 -0.62
N HIS A 57 -1.05 5.97 -0.24
CA HIS A 57 -1.43 7.11 0.59
C HIS A 57 -0.45 8.26 0.34
N GLN A 58 -0.92 9.32 -0.32
CA GLN A 58 -0.06 10.39 -0.84
C GLN A 58 1.04 9.76 -1.72
N THR A 59 2.31 10.02 -1.43
CA THR A 59 3.46 9.44 -2.13
C THR A 59 3.89 8.06 -1.63
N ASN A 60 3.22 7.51 -0.61
CA ASN A 60 3.61 6.23 -0.01
C ASN A 60 2.85 5.07 -0.65
N TRP A 61 3.58 4.00 -0.95
CA TRP A 61 3.01 2.68 -1.17
C TRP A 61 3.15 1.88 0.11
N VAL A 62 2.03 1.42 0.65
CA VAL A 62 1.97 0.72 1.94
C VAL A 62 1.62 -0.74 1.78
N ILE A 63 2.10 -1.57 2.70
CA ILE A 63 1.87 -3.01 2.69
C ILE A 63 1.69 -3.56 4.10
N ARG A 64 0.84 -4.58 4.22
CA ARG A 64 0.64 -5.37 5.44
C ARG A 64 1.41 -6.67 5.35
N LEU A 65 2.27 -6.94 6.32
CA LEU A 65 3.15 -8.10 6.31
C LEU A 65 3.02 -8.95 7.58
N PRO A 66 3.33 -10.26 7.51
CA PRO A 66 3.58 -11.08 8.69
C PRO A 66 4.85 -10.61 9.42
N GLY A 67 5.04 -11.03 10.67
CA GLY A 67 6.05 -10.45 11.56
C GLY A 67 7.50 -10.55 11.07
N ASP A 68 7.86 -11.65 10.42
CA ASP A 68 9.17 -11.87 9.83
C ASP A 68 9.44 -10.93 8.64
N ALA A 69 8.53 -10.89 7.67
CA ALA A 69 8.64 -9.99 6.51
C ALA A 69 8.52 -8.52 6.92
N PHE A 70 7.73 -8.21 7.96
CA PHE A 70 7.64 -6.86 8.51
C PHE A 70 8.99 -6.40 9.07
N ALA A 71 9.67 -7.25 9.86
CA ALA A 71 10.99 -6.95 10.39
C ALA A 71 12.04 -6.80 9.28
N GLU A 72 11.98 -7.67 8.26
CA GLU A 72 12.86 -7.59 7.09
C GLU A 72 12.68 -6.27 6.35
N LEU A 73 11.45 -5.88 6.00
CA LEU A 73 11.19 -4.62 5.29
C LEU A 73 11.60 -3.41 6.15
N GLN A 74 11.39 -3.46 7.46
CA GLN A 74 11.86 -2.41 8.36
C GLN A 74 13.39 -2.27 8.34
N SER A 75 14.13 -3.39 8.31
CA SER A 75 15.59 -3.37 8.21
C SER A 75 16.11 -2.79 6.87
N LEU A 76 15.29 -2.88 5.81
CA LEU A 76 15.56 -2.27 4.50
C LEU A 76 15.13 -0.79 4.41
N GLY A 77 14.69 -0.19 5.52
CA GLY A 77 14.29 1.23 5.57
C GLY A 77 12.79 1.47 5.44
N GLY A 78 11.97 0.43 5.45
CA GLY A 78 10.52 0.55 5.53
C GLY A 78 10.08 1.24 6.83
N ARG A 79 9.09 2.13 6.74
CA ARG A 79 8.68 3.00 7.85
C ARG A 79 7.27 2.68 8.32
N PRO A 80 6.96 2.78 9.63
CA PRO A 80 5.59 2.67 10.12
C PRO A 80 4.64 3.57 9.33
N PHE A 81 3.52 3.00 8.88
CA PHE A 81 2.53 3.76 8.14
C PHE A 81 1.64 4.56 9.10
N GLU A 82 1.56 5.86 8.88
CA GLU A 82 0.79 6.80 9.70
C GLU A 82 -0.13 7.64 8.80
N PRO A 83 -1.36 7.15 8.49
CA PRO A 83 -2.29 7.87 7.62
C PRO A 83 -2.79 9.18 8.23
N MET A 84 -2.81 9.28 9.57
CA MET A 84 -3.13 10.48 10.31
C MET A 84 -2.03 10.73 11.33
N ALA A 85 -1.55 11.98 11.43
CA ALA A 85 -0.52 12.36 12.38
C ALA A 85 -0.90 11.92 13.82
N GLY A 86 0.04 11.27 14.51
CA GLY A 86 -0.10 10.66 15.82
C GLY A 86 -0.88 9.34 15.85
N ARG A 87 -1.28 8.78 14.70
CA ARG A 87 -2.11 7.55 14.62
C ARG A 87 -1.52 6.54 13.63
N PRO A 88 -0.46 5.81 14.04
CA PRO A 88 0.10 4.74 13.21
C PRO A 88 -0.91 3.61 13.01
N MET A 89 -0.97 3.09 11.79
CA MET A 89 -1.77 1.92 11.46
C MET A 89 -0.92 0.66 11.69
N SER A 90 -1.21 -0.06 12.76
CA SER A 90 -0.47 -1.26 13.16
C SER A 90 -0.43 -2.31 12.05
N GLY A 91 0.73 -2.94 11.86
CA GLY A 91 0.94 -4.01 10.89
C GLY A 91 1.17 -3.52 9.46
N PHE A 92 1.23 -2.21 9.23
CA PHE A 92 1.56 -1.62 7.93
C PHE A 92 2.90 -0.88 7.95
N LEU A 93 3.65 -1.06 6.87
CA LEU A 93 4.83 -0.26 6.53
C LEU A 93 4.63 0.44 5.20
N ALA A 94 5.18 1.65 5.07
CA ALA A 94 5.47 2.26 3.79
C ALA A 94 6.78 1.71 3.24
N PHE A 95 6.79 1.35 1.96
CA PHE A 95 8.01 0.95 1.27
C PHE A 95 9.02 2.10 1.22
N PRO A 96 10.33 1.80 1.32
CA PRO A 96 11.36 2.80 1.01
C PRO A 96 11.29 3.16 -0.48
N PRO A 97 11.52 4.43 -0.87
CA PRO A 97 11.44 4.88 -2.26
C PRO A 97 12.28 4.04 -3.22
N GLU A 98 13.46 3.62 -2.78
CA GLU A 98 14.41 2.84 -3.58
C GLU A 98 13.84 1.48 -3.99
N LEU A 99 12.99 0.89 -3.15
CA LEU A 99 12.32 -0.37 -3.48
C LEU A 99 11.16 -0.15 -4.44
N VAL A 100 10.45 0.98 -4.32
CA VAL A 100 9.38 1.37 -5.26
C VAL A 100 9.96 1.64 -6.65
N ASP A 101 11.13 2.29 -6.73
CA ASP A 101 11.87 2.54 -7.97
C ASP A 101 12.34 1.23 -8.65
N GLY A 102 12.55 0.17 -7.87
CA GLY A 102 12.82 -1.19 -8.37
C GLY A 102 11.64 -1.85 -9.07
N GLY A 103 10.43 -1.26 -8.99
CA GLY A 103 9.25 -1.67 -9.73
C GLY A 103 8.73 -3.07 -9.36
N ALA A 104 8.01 -3.69 -10.30
CA ALA A 104 7.34 -4.98 -10.08
C ALA A 104 8.27 -6.12 -9.59
N PRO A 105 9.50 -6.30 -10.11
CA PRO A 105 10.39 -7.34 -9.59
C PRO A 105 10.79 -7.14 -8.13
N ALA A 106 10.92 -5.89 -7.68
CA ALA A 106 11.26 -5.57 -6.30
C ALA A 106 10.06 -5.70 -5.36
N LEU A 107 8.87 -5.29 -5.81
CA LEU A 107 7.64 -5.26 -5.00
C LEU A 107 6.87 -6.59 -4.99
N GLY A 108 6.98 -7.40 -6.05
CA GLY A 108 6.23 -8.65 -6.25
C GLY A 108 6.36 -9.63 -5.08
N PRO A 109 7.58 -9.99 -4.64
CA PRO A 109 7.77 -10.91 -3.52
C PRO A 109 7.13 -10.41 -2.22
N TRP A 110 7.09 -9.10 -1.99
CA TRP A 110 6.43 -8.53 -0.80
C TRP A 110 4.91 -8.63 -0.89
N LEU A 111 4.35 -8.37 -2.08
CA LEU A 111 2.92 -8.45 -2.34
C LEU A 111 2.40 -9.89 -2.23
N GLU A 112 3.18 -10.88 -2.69
CA GLU A 112 2.87 -12.29 -2.53
C GLU A 112 2.82 -12.67 -1.04
N ARG A 113 3.85 -12.34 -0.26
CA ARG A 113 3.88 -12.61 1.19
C ARG A 113 2.73 -11.92 1.92
N ALA A 114 2.40 -10.68 1.56
CA ALA A 114 1.28 -9.95 2.13
C ALA A 114 -0.07 -10.61 1.79
N LEU A 115 -0.24 -11.03 0.55
CA LEU A 115 -1.44 -11.71 0.06
C LEU A 115 -1.66 -13.06 0.76
N ASP A 116 -0.61 -13.87 0.86
CA ASP A 116 -0.64 -15.15 1.55
C ASP A 116 -0.98 -14.97 3.02
N TYR A 117 -0.36 -13.98 3.68
CA TYR A 117 -0.66 -13.66 5.06
C TYR A 117 -2.12 -13.27 5.27
N VAL A 118 -2.68 -12.36 4.47
CA VAL A 118 -4.09 -11.97 4.68
C VAL A 118 -5.08 -13.08 4.31
N ARG A 119 -4.73 -13.98 3.39
CA ARG A 119 -5.53 -15.16 3.05
C ARG A 119 -5.50 -16.22 4.14
N SER A 120 -4.42 -16.31 4.92
CA SER A 120 -4.33 -17.26 6.03
C SER A 120 -5.08 -16.81 7.29
N LEU A 121 -5.50 -15.55 7.37
CA LEU A 121 -6.29 -15.05 8.49
C LEU A 121 -7.72 -15.63 8.44
N PRO A 122 -8.40 -15.78 9.60
CA PRO A 122 -9.83 -16.07 9.61
C PRO A 122 -10.58 -15.02 8.77
N PRO A 123 -11.61 -15.39 7.99
CA PRO A 123 -12.35 -14.42 7.19
C PRO A 123 -12.80 -13.25 8.06
N LYS A 124 -12.46 -12.03 7.65
CA LYS A 124 -12.94 -10.85 8.38
C LYS A 124 -14.45 -10.81 8.21
N GLU A 125 -15.21 -10.89 9.31
CA GLU A 125 -16.65 -10.67 9.27
C GLU A 125 -16.91 -9.29 8.68
N SER A 126 -17.23 -9.25 7.38
CA SER A 126 -17.67 -8.03 6.76
C SER A 126 -19.05 -7.78 7.32
N GLY A 127 -19.21 -6.75 8.15
CA GLY A 127 -20.51 -6.23 8.60
C GLY A 127 -21.35 -5.65 7.45
N ARG A 128 -21.29 -6.22 6.25
CA ARG A 128 -22.19 -5.93 5.14
C ARG A 128 -23.50 -6.65 5.46
N LYS A 129 -24.31 -6.07 6.35
CA LYS A 129 -25.75 -6.35 6.27
C LYS A 129 -26.20 -5.88 4.88
N SER A 130 -26.54 -6.85 4.04
CA SER A 130 -27.39 -6.65 2.87
C SER A 130 -28.56 -5.75 3.28
N ARG A 131 -28.67 -4.58 2.65
CA ARG A 131 -29.92 -3.81 2.57
C ARG A 131 -30.29 -3.74 1.10
#